data_AF-A0A2V9PTJ3-F1
#
_entry.id   AF-A0A2V9PTJ3-F1
#
_cell.length_a   1.000
_cell.length_b   1.000
_cell.length_c   1.000
_cell.angle_alpha   90.00
_cell.angle_beta   90.00
_cell.angle_gamma   90.00
#
_symmetry.space_group_name_H-M   'P 1'
#
loop_
_entity.id
_entity.type
_entity.pdbx_description
1 polymer ?
#
loop_
_entity_poly.entity_id
_entity_poly.type
_entity_poly.pdbx_seq_one_letter_code
_entity_poly.pdbx_strand_id
1 'polypeptide(L)' 'MSPEVSDLLKRALSLPAEERAAPANTLLDSIEPAQDSVEEAWDKEVARRMKDLEAGRAVTVPWEELRRSFSTR' A
#
# COMPACT_ATOMS: atom_id res chain seq x y z
N MET A 1 22.07 14.21 -9.58
CA MET A 1 20.91 14.40 -10.47
C MET A 1 21.36 15.12 -11.72
N SER A 2 20.81 14.79 -12.88
CA SER A 2 21.03 15.62 -14.07
C SER A 2 20.42 17.02 -13.85
N PRO A 3 20.86 18.04 -14.61
CA PRO A 3 20.24 19.37 -14.59
C PRO A 3 18.73 19.31 -14.82
N GLU A 4 18.31 18.47 -15.77
CA GLU A 4 16.90 18.20 -16.10
C GLU A 4 16.09 17.69 -14.90
N VAL A 5 16.62 16.67 -14.20
CA VAL A 5 15.94 16.09 -13.02
C VAL A 5 15.84 17.11 -11.89
N SER A 6 16.87 17.95 -11.73
CA SER A 6 16.88 19.01 -10.72
C SER A 6 15.85 20.11 -11.00
N ASP A 7 15.67 20.47 -12.28
CA ASP A 7 14.68 21.45 -12.70
C ASP A 7 13.25 20.92 -12.54
N LEU A 8 12.99 19.69 -12.98
CA LEU A 8 11.70 19.02 -12.81
C LEU A 8 11.30 18.94 -11.33
N LEU A 9 12.23 18.57 -10.45
CA LEU A 9 11.99 18.52 -9.01
C LEU A 9 11.65 19.90 -8.43
N LYS A 10 12.37 20.95 -8.82
CA LYS A 10 12.06 22.32 -8.38
C LYS A 10 10.67 22.75 -8.81
N ARG A 11 10.28 22.47 -10.06
CA ARG A 11 8.96 22.78 -10.59
C ARG A 11 7.87 22.01 -9.85
N ALA A 12 8.05 20.71 -9.62
CA ALA A 12 7.11 19.88 -8.87
C ALA A 12 6.94 20.37 -7.41
N LEU A 13 8.03 20.75 -6.74
CA LEU A 13 7.99 21.27 -5.38
C LEU A 13 7.37 22.68 -5.27
N SER A 14 7.32 23.43 -6.37
CA SER A 14 6.65 24.74 -6.41
C SER A 14 5.12 24.66 -6.48
N LEU A 15 4.55 23.48 -6.75
CA LEU A 15 3.11 23.27 -6.80
C LEU A 15 2.47 23.25 -5.39
N PRO A 16 1.18 23.62 -5.27
CA PRO A 16 0.39 23.38 -4.07
C PRO A 16 0.42 21.92 -3.61
N ALA A 17 0.21 21.68 -2.32
CA ALA A 17 0.30 20.34 -1.76
C ALA A 17 -0.69 19.36 -2.42
N GLU A 18 -1.92 19.79 -2.71
CA GLU A 18 -2.91 18.97 -3.42
C GLU A 18 -2.46 18.56 -4.84
N GLU A 19 -1.71 19.42 -5.54
CA GLU A 19 -1.31 19.19 -6.93
C GLU A 19 -0.06 18.32 -7.04
N ARG A 20 0.74 18.20 -5.97
CA ARG A 20 1.95 17.35 -5.95
C ARG A 20 1.64 15.87 -5.92
N ALA A 21 0.48 15.46 -5.41
CA ALA A 21 0.13 14.06 -5.22
C ALA A 21 0.04 13.30 -6.56
N ALA A 22 -0.58 13.90 -7.58
CA ALA A 22 -0.75 13.27 -8.89
C ALA A 22 0.59 12.93 -9.57
N PRO A 23 1.55 13.85 -9.79
CA PRO A 23 2.83 13.52 -10.41
C PRO A 23 3.69 12.59 -9.55
N ALA A 24 3.58 12.66 -8.22
CA ALA A 24 4.28 11.75 -7.33
C ALA A 24 3.80 10.30 -7.51
N ASN A 25 2.47 10.08 -7.53
CA ASN A 25 1.88 8.77 -7.75
C ASN A 25 2.23 8.23 -9.14
N THR A 26 2.08 9.03 -10.20
CA THR A 26 2.43 8.60 -11.56
C THR A 26 3.89 8.15 -11.68
N LEU A 27 4.83 8.87 -11.04
CA LEU A 27 6.24 8.50 -11.04
C LEU A 27 6.49 7.22 -10.24
N LEU A 28 5.81 7.05 -9.11
CA LEU A 28 5.88 5.84 -8.30
C LEU A 28 5.36 4.62 -9.08
N ASP A 29 4.17 4.74 -9.68
CA ASP A 29 3.56 3.70 -10.52
C ASP A 29 4.46 3.31 -11.70
N SER A 30 5.22 4.26 -12.25
CA SER A 30 6.11 4.00 -13.39
C SER A 30 7.35 3.16 -13.06
N ILE A 31 7.72 3.09 -11.77
CA ILE A 31 8.89 2.34 -11.29
C ILE A 31 8.49 1.09 -10.52
N GLU A 32 7.22 0.97 -10.13
CA GLU A 32 6.71 -0.26 -9.54
C GLU A 32 6.61 -1.33 -10.63
N PRO A 33 7.29 -2.48 -10.47
CA PRO A 33 7.14 -3.59 -11.41
C PRO A 33 5.68 -4.06 -11.37
N ALA A 34 5.14 -4.52 -12.50
CA ALA A 34 3.81 -5.13 -12.53
C ALA A 34 3.76 -6.24 -11.46
N GLN A 35 2.97 -5.99 -10.41
CA GLN A 35 2.90 -6.87 -9.24
C GLN A 35 1.80 -7.92 -9.40
N ASP A 36 1.47 -8.32 -10.63
CA ASP A 36 0.42 -9.31 -10.93
C ASP A 36 0.58 -10.58 -10.07
N SER A 37 1.82 -10.98 -9.80
CA SER A 37 2.15 -12.11 -8.92
C SER A 37 1.87 -11.87 -7.42
N VAL A 38 1.96 -10.63 -6.93
CA VAL A 38 1.63 -10.25 -5.55
C VAL A 38 0.12 -10.23 -5.35
N GLU A 39 -0.61 -9.64 -6.30
CA GLU A 39 -2.08 -9.62 -6.27
C GLU A 39 -2.64 -11.05 -6.30
N GLU A 40 -2.14 -11.90 -7.21
CA GLU A 40 -2.51 -13.31 -7.26
C GLU A 40 -2.14 -14.08 -5.97
N ALA A 41 -0.98 -13.79 -5.39
CA ALA A 41 -0.56 -14.41 -4.13
C ALA A 41 -1.44 -13.96 -2.96
N TRP A 42 -1.87 -12.70 -2.97
CA TRP A 42 -2.79 -12.15 -1.98
C TRP A 42 -4.19 -12.77 -2.11
N ASP A 43 -4.73 -12.89 -3.32
CA ASP A 43 -6.01 -13.54 -3.58
C ASP A 43 -6.02 -14.99 -3.07
N LYS A 44 -4.94 -15.75 -3.37
CA LYS A 44 -4.76 -17.12 -2.87
C LYS A 44 -4.74 -17.17 -1.35
N GLU A 45 -4.06 -16.22 -0.71
CA GLU A 45 -3.95 -16.16 0.75
C GLU A 45 -5.28 -15.78 1.41
N VAL A 46 -6.02 -14.82 0.87
CA VAL A 46 -7.35 -14.43 1.36
C VAL A 46 -8.31 -15.61 1.27
N ALA A 47 -8.37 -16.28 0.11
CA ALA A 47 -9.21 -17.46 -0.08
C ALA A 47 -8.86 -18.59 0.91
N ARG A 48 -7.56 -18.83 1.14
CA ARG A 48 -7.09 -19.82 2.12
C ARG A 48 -7.54 -19.46 3.55
N ARG A 49 -7.36 -18.20 3.96
CA ARG A 49 -7.75 -17.73 5.31
C ARG A 49 -9.26 -17.81 5.53
N MET A 50 -10.06 -17.46 4.53
CA MET A 50 -11.52 -17.61 4.60
C MET A 50 -11.93 -19.07 4.81
N LYS A 51 -11.34 -20.00 4.05
CA LYS A 51 -11.59 -21.43 4.22
C LYS A 51 -11.16 -21.98 5.59
N ASP A 52 -10.07 -21.46 6.15
CA ASP A 52 -9.61 -21.83 7.49
C ASP A 52 -10.53 -21.27 8.59
N LEU A 53 -11.07 -20.07 8.41
CA LEU A 53 -12.09 -19.47 9.29
C LEU A 53 -13.38 -20.26 9.27
N GLU A 54 -13.94 -20.53 8.09
CA GLU A 54 -15.18 -21.29 7.90
C GLU A 54 -15.10 -22.71 8.49
N ALA A 55 -13.92 -23.33 8.39
CA ALA A 55 -13.68 -24.66 8.93
C ALA A 55 -13.26 -24.67 10.41
N GLY A 56 -13.22 -23.52 11.09
CA GLY A 56 -12.84 -23.41 12.50
C GLY A 56 -11.37 -23.75 12.80
N ARG A 57 -10.49 -23.73 11.78
CA ARG A 57 -9.05 -23.98 11.95
C ARG A 57 -8.27 -22.71 12.34
N ALA A 58 -8.84 -21.54 12.06
CA ALA A 58 -8.19 -20.27 12.35
C ALA A 58 -8.34 -19.90 13.83
N VAL A 59 -7.25 -19.44 14.44
CA VAL A 59 -7.28 -18.79 15.76
C VAL A 59 -7.68 -17.33 15.55
N THR A 60 -8.84 -16.94 16.09
CA THR A 60 -9.37 -15.58 15.97
C THR A 60 -9.19 -14.82 17.28
N VAL A 61 -8.90 -13.53 17.18
CA VAL A 61 -8.93 -12.60 18.33
C VAL A 61 -10.15 -11.68 18.22
N PRO A 62 -10.83 -11.34 19.33
CA PRO A 62 -11.91 -10.37 19.32
C PRO A 62 -11.43 -9.00 18.83
N TRP A 63 -12.25 -8.32 18.01
CA TRP A 63 -11.93 -7.00 17.48
C TRP A 63 -11.57 -5.96 18.57
N GLU A 64 -12.29 -5.99 19.69
CA GLU A 64 -12.06 -5.07 20.82
C GLU A 64 -10.74 -5.28 21.54
N GLU A 65 -10.16 -6.48 21.47
CA GLU A 65 -8.83 -6.77 21.98
C GLU A 65 -7.77 -6.23 21.03
N LEU A 66 -7.91 -6.51 19.73
CA LEU A 66 -6.99 -6.03 18.70
C LEU A 66 -6.94 -4.49 18.66
N ARG A 67 -8.10 -3.82 18.69
CA ARG A 67 -8.22 -2.35 18.68
C ARG A 67 -7.49 -1.68 19.85
N ARG A 68 -7.55 -2.27 21.04
CA ARG A 68 -6.83 -1.77 22.24
C ARG A 68 -5.31 -1.83 22.04
N SER A 69 -4.79 -2.88 21.40
CA SER A 69 -3.35 -3.01 21.17
C SER A 69 -2.76 -1.91 20.26
N PHE A 70 -3.53 -1.44 19.27
CA PHE A 70 -3.13 -0.31 18.40
C PHE A 70 -3.19 1.05 19.10
N SER A 71 -4.09 1.21 20.07
CA SER A 71 -4.29 2.50 20.77
C SER A 71 -3.25 2.77 21.87
N THR A 72 -2.32 1.84 22.08
CA THR A 72 -1.27 1.92 23.12
C THR A 72 0.12 2.16 22.51
N ARG A 73 0.20 2.56 21.24
CA ARG A 73 1.43 2.94 20.53
C ARG A 73 1.45 4.42 20.18
#